data_AF-A0A7K2WE21-F1
#
_entry.id   AF-A0A7K2WE21-F1
#
_cell.length_a   1.000
_cell.length_b   1.000
_cell.length_c   1.000
_cell.angle_alpha   90.00
_cell.angle_beta   90.00
_cell.angle_gamma   90.00
#
_symmetry.space_group_name_H-M   'P 1'
#
loop_
_entity.id
_entity.type
_entity.pdbx_description
1 polymer ?
#
loop_
_entity_poly.entity_id
_entity_poly.type
_entity_poly.pdbx_seq_one_letter_code
_entity_poly.pdbx_strand_id
1 'polypeptide(L)' 'SANAILRFCLKVMGQPANDMVLGTSMYKSGYRATMFSRSDRGICWMAGEGDDPRIVASAFVDAVAAEQVV' A
#
# COMPACT_ATOMS: atom_id res chain seq x y z
N SER A 1 -3.48 21.80 -2.40
CA SER A 1 -4.45 20.86 -2.99
C SER A 1 -3.95 19.44 -2.74
N ALA A 2 -4.63 18.66 -1.90
CA ALA A 2 -4.32 17.25 -1.64
C ALA A 2 -5.64 16.53 -1.36
N ASN A 3 -6.30 16.06 -2.41
CA ASN A 3 -7.67 15.53 -2.32
C ASN A 3 -7.70 14.01 -2.11
N ALA A 4 -6.60 13.31 -2.45
CA ALA A 4 -6.42 11.88 -2.20
C ALA A 4 -5.47 11.71 -1.00
N ILE A 5 -6.05 11.62 0.20
CA ILE A 5 -5.29 11.53 1.46
C ILE A 5 -4.98 10.07 1.79
N LEU A 6 -5.99 9.19 1.69
CA LEU A 6 -5.84 7.76 1.90
C LEU A 6 -5.08 7.11 0.74
N ARG A 7 -4.01 6.39 1.06
CA ARG A 7 -3.14 5.74 0.08
C ARG A 7 -2.76 4.33 0.53
N PHE A 8 -2.71 3.42 -0.42
CA PHE A 8 -2.32 2.03 -0.21
C PHE A 8 -1.14 1.68 -1.13
N CYS A 9 -0.02 1.25 -0.56
CA CYS A 9 1.18 0.87 -1.29
C CYS A 9 1.51 -0.61 -1.05
N LEU A 10 1.10 -1.44 -2.02
CA LEU A 10 1.55 -2.83 -2.15
C LEU A 10 3.04 -2.88 -2.50
N LYS A 11 3.61 -4.09 -2.57
CA LYS A 11 5.01 -4.28 -2.97
C LYS A 11 5.35 -3.50 -4.25
N VAL A 12 6.37 -2.65 -4.15
CA VAL A 12 7.03 -1.99 -5.29
C VAL A 12 8.51 -2.36 -5.32
N MET A 13 9.20 -2.05 -6.43
CA MET A 13 10.59 -2.46 -6.65
C MET A 13 11.63 -1.37 -6.35
N GLY A 14 11.23 -0.10 -6.19
CA GLY A 14 12.18 0.98 -6.00
C GLY A 14 11.61 2.19 -5.28
N GLN A 15 12.53 3.04 -4.82
CA GLN A 15 12.23 4.27 -4.10
C GLN A 15 11.32 5.24 -4.89
N PRO A 16 11.49 5.46 -6.21
CA PRO A 16 10.60 6.35 -6.95
C PRO A 16 9.13 5.92 -6.87
N ALA A 17 8.85 4.63 -7.09
CA ALA A 17 7.49 4.09 -7.00
C ALA A 17 6.91 4.18 -5.59
N ASN A 18 7.72 3.95 -4.56
CA ASN A 18 7.31 4.08 -3.16
C ASN A 18 6.86 5.51 -2.84
N ASP A 19 7.69 6.50 -3.18
CA ASP A 19 7.44 7.90 -2.86
C ASP A 19 6.29 8.49 -3.71
N MET A 20 6.09 7.98 -4.93
CA MET A 20 4.91 8.35 -5.74
C MET A 20 3.59 7.92 -5.08
N VAL A 21 3.57 6.78 -4.38
CA VAL A 21 2.34 6.25 -3.77
C VAL A 21 2.17 6.70 -2.32
N LEU A 22 3.22 6.67 -1.49
CA LEU A 22 3.10 7.01 -0.06
C LEU A 22 3.28 8.50 0.21
N GLY A 23 3.90 9.22 -0.72
CA GLY A 23 4.26 10.63 -0.56
C GLY A 23 5.77 10.85 -0.61
N THR A 24 6.15 12.08 -0.93
CA THR A 24 7.54 12.47 -1.10
C THR A 24 8.38 12.13 0.12
N SER A 25 9.55 11.52 -0.10
CA SER A 25 10.53 11.13 0.93
C SER A 25 10.09 10.04 1.92
N MET A 26 8.96 9.37 1.71
CA MET A 26 8.50 8.29 2.60
C MET A 26 9.49 7.12 2.69
N TYR A 27 10.14 6.77 1.58
CA TYR A 27 11.17 5.74 1.54
C TYR A 27 12.36 6.08 2.45
N LYS A 28 12.75 7.36 2.47
CA LYS A 28 13.83 7.88 3.33
C LYS A 28 13.41 7.90 4.80
N SER A 29 12.15 8.22 5.08
CA SER A 29 11.55 8.17 6.43
C SER A 29 11.36 6.75 6.99
N GLY A 30 11.64 5.71 6.20
CA GLY A 30 11.60 4.31 6.64
C GLY A 30 10.35 3.53 6.20
N TYR A 31 9.36 4.20 5.61
CA TYR A 31 8.15 3.57 5.07
C TYR A 31 8.43 2.99 3.68
N ARG A 32 9.00 1.78 3.66
CA ARG A 32 9.51 1.11 2.45
C ARG A 32 8.63 -0.07 2.04
N ALA A 33 7.81 0.12 1.02
CA ALA A 33 7.06 -0.98 0.38
C ALA A 33 7.95 -1.95 -0.41
N THR A 34 9.24 -1.64 -0.60
CA THR A 34 10.22 -2.56 -1.21
C THR A 34 10.55 -3.76 -0.33
N MET A 35 10.31 -3.64 0.99
CA MET A 35 10.60 -4.71 1.96
C MET A 35 9.66 -5.90 1.82
N PHE A 36 8.44 -5.69 1.29
CA PHE A 36 7.49 -6.77 1.10
C PHE A 36 8.04 -7.79 0.11
N SER A 37 7.82 -9.06 0.41
CA SER A 37 8.17 -10.20 -0.42
C SER A 37 7.03 -10.52 -1.40
N ARG A 38 7.28 -11.44 -2.33
CA ARG A 38 6.22 -11.94 -3.22
C ARG A 38 5.16 -12.75 -2.47
N SER A 39 5.52 -13.34 -1.33
CA SER A 39 4.59 -14.08 -0.46
C SER A 39 3.64 -13.17 0.31
N ASP A 40 3.98 -11.89 0.49
CA ASP A 40 3.17 -10.90 1.21
C ASP A 40 2.00 -10.38 0.35
N ARG A 41 1.24 -11.30 -0.23
CA ARG A 41 0.09 -10.97 -1.10
C ARG A 41 -1.00 -10.29 -0.28
N GLY A 42 -1.42 -9.11 -0.74
CA GLY A 42 -2.44 -8.33 -0.07
C GLY A 42 -1.94 -7.51 1.13
N ILE A 43 -0.68 -7.63 1.51
CA ILE A 43 -0.08 -6.81 2.57
C ILE A 43 0.42 -5.50 1.96
N CYS A 44 0.08 -4.37 2.57
CA CYS A 44 0.48 -3.04 2.10
C CYS A 44 0.69 -2.05 3.25
N TRP A 45 1.35 -0.94 2.92
CA TRP A 45 1.30 0.28 3.73
C TRP A 45 0.00 1.04 3.45
N MET A 46 -0.75 1.39 4.50
CA MET A 46 -1.85 2.34 4.47
C MET A 46 -1.39 3.66 5.10
N ALA A 47 -1.51 4.76 4.38
CA ALA A 47 -1.17 6.10 4.85
C ALA A 47 -2.37 7.04 4.74
N GLY A 48 -2.43 8.05 5.61
CA GLY A 48 -3.40 9.15 5.55
C GLY A 48 -4.66 9.00 6.41
N GLU A 49 -4.80 7.90 7.16
CA GLU A 49 -5.88 7.75 8.17
C GLU A 49 -5.46 8.28 9.54
N GLY A 50 -4.22 7.99 9.97
CA GLY A 50 -3.60 8.51 11.18
C GLY A 50 -2.27 9.21 10.91
N ASP A 51 -1.57 9.55 11.98
CA ASP A 51 -0.29 10.28 11.93
C ASP A 51 0.80 9.48 11.20
N ASP A 52 0.88 8.17 11.48
CA ASP A 52 1.88 7.28 10.89
C ASP A 52 1.24 6.22 9.97
N PRO A 53 1.88 5.92 8.83
CA PRO A 53 1.52 4.77 8.00
C PRO A 53 1.55 3.46 8.79
N ARG A 54 0.58 2.58 8.50
CA ARG A 54 0.43 1.27 9.14
C ARG A 54 0.47 0.14 8.12
N ILE A 55 0.97 -1.02 8.52
CA ILE A 55 0.88 -2.24 7.70
C ILE A 55 -0.52 -2.83 7.88
N VAL A 56 -1.19 -3.13 6.77
CA VAL A 56 -2.52 -3.75 6.74
C VAL A 56 -2.57 -4.89 5.73
N ALA A 57 -3.53 -5.80 5.91
CA ALA A 57 -3.79 -6.90 5.01
C ALA A 57 -5.18 -6.74 4.36
N SER A 58 -5.24 -6.96 3.05
CA SER A 58 -6.51 -7.02 2.32
C SER A 58 -7.24 -8.34 2.57
N ALA A 59 -8.57 -8.33 2.45
CA ALA A 59 -9.33 -9.56 2.31
C ALA A 59 -9.01 -10.23 0.97
N PHE A 60 -8.85 -11.55 0.97
CA PHE A 60 -8.69 -12.33 -0.26
C PHE A 60 -10.06 -12.64 -0.85
N VAL A 61 -10.25 -12.27 -2.11
CA VAL A 61 -11.40 -12.64 -2.92
C VAL A 61 -10.85 -13.09 -4.27
N ASP A 62 -11.19 -14.31 -4.69
CA ASP A 62 -10.82 -14.81 -6.02
C ASP A 62 -11.83 -14.37 -7.09
N ALA A 63 -11.57 -14.72 -8.35
CA ALA A 63 -12.42 -14.32 -9.47
C ALA A 63 -13.85 -14.89 -9.35
N VAL A 64 -14.00 -16.13 -8.89
CA VAL A 64 -15.31 -16.80 -8.81
C VAL A 64 -16.15 -16.21 -7.67
N ALA A 65 -15.53 -15.98 -6.51
CA ALA A 65 -16.18 -15.34 -5.37
C ALA A 65 -16.54 -13.88 -5.67
N ALA A 66 -15.71 -13.15 -6.43
CA ALA A 66 -15.98 -11.77 -6.80
C ALA A 66 -17.26 -11.63 -7.64
N GLU A 67 -17.56 -12.58 -8.53
CA GLU A 67 -18.80 -12.59 -9.34
C GLU A 67 -20.08 -12.67 -8.49
N GLN A 68 -19.99 -13.17 -7.26
CA GLN A 68 -21.13 -13.29 -6.34
C GLN A 68 -21.44 -12.00 -5.56
N VAL A 69 -20.57 -10.98 -5.65
CA VAL A 69 -20.66 -9.73 -4.89
C VAL A 69 -21.21 -8.57 -5.74
N VAL A 70 -21.52 -8.83 -7.02
CA VAL A 70 -21.97 -7.84 -8.01
C VAL A 70 -23.46 -7.51 -7.88
#